data_AF-A0A1B8P1Z3-F1
#
_entry.id   AF-A0A1B8P1Z3-F1
#
_cell.length_a   1.000
_cell.length_b   1.000
_cell.length_c   1.000
_cell.angle_alpha   90.00
_cell.angle_beta   90.00
_cell.angle_gamma   90.00
#
_symmetry.space_group_name_H-M   'P 1'
#
loop_
_entity.id
_entity.type
_entity.pdbx_description
1 polymer ?
#
loop_
_entity_poly.entity_id
_entity_poly.type
_entity_poly.pdbx_seq_one_letter_code
_entity_poly.pdbx_strand_id
1 'polypeptide(L)' 'MSEPHADRPLEVACPQCRKKVLWSEDNPYRPFCSKRCRLLDLGAWADESHRIAGEPSMDEADIDAMLARADRDDSMT' A
#
# COMPACT_ATOMS: atom_id res chain seq x y z
N MET A 1 13.19 4.12 -37.94
CA MET A 1 13.15 2.67 -37.65
C MET A 1 13.15 2.56 -36.15
N SER A 2 12.01 2.25 -35.53
CA SER A 2 11.93 2.13 -34.07
C SER A 2 12.64 0.85 -33.66
N GLU A 3 13.63 0.97 -32.79
CA GLU A 3 14.34 -0.18 -32.22
C GLU A 3 13.34 -1.08 -31.48
N PRO A 4 13.50 -2.42 -31.53
CA PRO A 4 12.68 -3.30 -30.72
C PRO A 4 13.02 -3.02 -29.25
N HIS A 5 12.05 -2.54 -28.49
CA HIS A 5 12.16 -2.52 -27.04
C HIS A 5 12.49 -3.94 -26.60
N ALA A 6 13.67 -4.11 -25.99
CA ALA A 6 14.11 -5.40 -25.50
C ALA A 6 13.03 -5.95 -24.58
N ASP A 7 12.41 -7.05 -25.01
CA ASP A 7 11.39 -7.81 -24.31
C ASP A 7 12.06 -8.56 -23.15
N ARG A 8 12.59 -7.80 -22.19
CA ARG A 8 13.24 -8.36 -21.02
C ARG A 8 12.14 -8.70 -20.01
N PRO A 9 12.02 -9.98 -19.61
CA PRO A 9 10.98 -10.38 -18.69
C PRO A 9 11.08 -9.56 -17.39
N LEU A 10 9.98 -8.94 -16.99
CA LEU A 10 9.94 -8.12 -15.78
C LEU A 10 10.16 -9.03 -14.56
N GLU A 11 11.22 -8.82 -13.80
CA GLU A 11 11.45 -9.49 -12.52
C GLU A 11 11.25 -8.51 -11.37
N VAL A 12 10.55 -8.94 -10.32
CA VAL A 12 10.32 -8.15 -9.11
C VAL A 12 10.79 -8.91 -7.87
N ALA A 13 11.18 -8.19 -6.82
CA ALA A 13 11.52 -8.80 -5.54
C ALA A 13 10.25 -9.05 -4.72
N CYS A 14 10.08 -10.28 -4.21
CA CYS A 14 9.02 -10.62 -3.26
C CYS A 14 9.10 -9.68 -2.04
N PRO A 15 8.04 -8.94 -1.68
CA PRO A 15 8.07 -8.01 -0.54
C PRO A 15 8.42 -8.71 0.79
N GLN A 16 7.91 -9.92 0.98
CA GLN A 16 8.07 -10.67 2.24
C GLN A 16 9.47 -11.27 2.46
N CYS A 17 10.11 -11.77 1.40
CA CYS A 17 11.35 -12.56 1.54
C CYS A 17 12.47 -12.16 0.56
N ARG A 18 12.23 -11.13 -0.25
CA ARG A 18 13.16 -10.55 -1.24
C ARG A 18 13.61 -11.47 -2.37
N LYS A 19 13.07 -12.70 -2.46
CA LYS A 19 13.30 -13.60 -3.60
C LYS A 19 12.84 -12.92 -4.90
N LYS A 20 13.69 -12.91 -5.93
CA LYS A 20 13.32 -12.45 -7.28
C LYS A 20 12.33 -13.41 -7.91
N VAL A 21 11.26 -12.85 -8.50
CA VAL A 21 10.21 -13.60 -9.18
C VAL A 21 9.91 -12.96 -10.52
N LEU A 22 9.69 -13.83 -11.51
CA LEU A 22 9.24 -13.40 -12.83
C LEU A 22 7.80 -12.88 -12.75
N TRP A 23 7.53 -11.78 -13.43
CA TRP A 23 6.19 -11.26 -13.65
C TRP A 23 5.52 -12.01 -14.81
N SER A 24 5.08 -13.25 -14.56
CA SER A 24 4.36 -14.11 -15.50
C SER A 24 3.09 -14.66 -14.87
N GLU A 25 2.01 -14.79 -15.66
CA GLU A 25 0.71 -15.40 -15.30
C GLU A 25 0.83 -16.73 -14.54
N ASP A 26 1.86 -17.52 -14.83
CA ASP A 26 2.18 -18.78 -14.16
C ASP A 26 2.37 -18.67 -12.64
N ASN A 27 2.71 -17.49 -12.12
CA ASN A 27 2.77 -17.22 -10.69
C ASN A 27 1.50 -16.50 -10.20
N PRO A 28 0.42 -17.17 -9.79
CA PRO A 28 -0.83 -16.50 -9.37
C PRO A 28 -0.69 -15.67 -8.08
N TYR A 29 0.48 -15.67 -7.43
CA TYR A 29 0.75 -14.97 -6.19
C TYR A 29 1.59 -13.70 -6.38
N ARG A 30 1.87 -13.26 -7.61
CA ARG A 30 2.58 -11.99 -7.87
C ARG A 30 1.98 -10.84 -7.04
N PRO A 31 2.80 -9.95 -6.43
CA PRO A 31 4.26 -9.86 -6.52
C PRO A 31 5.03 -10.82 -5.58
N PHE A 32 4.34 -11.70 -4.86
CA PHE A 32 4.96 -12.65 -3.93
C PHE A 32 5.47 -13.91 -4.65
N CYS A 33 6.44 -14.59 -4.03
CA CYS A 33 6.98 -15.83 -4.57
C CYS A 33 6.13 -17.07 -4.27
N SER A 34 5.14 -16.97 -3.39
CA SER A 34 4.26 -18.08 -3.02
C SER A 34 3.04 -17.60 -2.24
N LYS A 35 2.02 -18.47 -2.13
CA LYS A 35 0.87 -18.29 -1.23
C LYS A 35 1.28 -17.97 0.20
N ARG A 36 2.32 -18.65 0.70
CA ARG A 36 2.84 -18.44 2.07
C ARG A 36 3.32 -17.01 2.27
N CYS A 37 4.11 -16.48 1.34
CA CYS A 37 4.61 -15.10 1.44
C CYS A 37 3.47 -14.07 1.40
N ARG A 38 2.45 -14.29 0.55
CA ARG A 38 1.25 -13.44 0.53
C ARG A 38 0.49 -13.44 1.86
N LEU A 39 0.35 -14.60 2.50
CA LEU A 39 -0.37 -14.72 3.77
C LEU A 39 0.42 -14.12 4.95
N LEU A 40 1.75 -14.26 4.95
CA LEU A 40 2.59 -13.65 5.97
C LEU A 40 2.56 -12.11 5.88
N ASP A 41 2.63 -11.57 4.66
CA ASP A 41 2.51 -10.12 4.44
C ASP A 41 1.15 -9.60 4.92
N LEU A 42 0.07 -10.29 4.58
CA LEU A 42 -1.27 -9.96 5.08
C LEU A 42 -1.34 -10.03 6.62
N GLY A 43 -0.70 -11.02 7.23
CA GLY A 43 -0.59 -11.13 8.68
C GLY A 43 0.12 -9.93 9.31
N ALA A 44 1.22 -9.49 8.71
CA ALA A 44 2.00 -8.33 9.17
C ALA A 44 1.22 -6.99 9.09
N TRP A 45 0.23 -6.90 8.21
CA TRP A 45 -0.70 -5.78 8.19
C TRP A 45 -1.76 -5.88 9.28
N ALA A 46 -2.29 -7.09 9.50
CA ALA A 46 -3.30 -7.33 10.52
C ALA A 46 -2.74 -7.18 11.95
N ASP A 47 -1.45 -7.45 12.16
CA ASP A 47 -0.76 -7.30 13.44
C ASP A 47 -0.10 -5.92 13.65
N GLU A 48 -0.32 -4.98 12.72
CA GLU A 48 0.24 -3.62 12.72
C GLU A 48 1.78 -3.53 12.67
N SER A 49 2.49 -4.63 12.35
CA SER A 49 3.94 -4.59 12.12
C SER A 49 4.31 -3.81 10.87
N HIS A 50 3.48 -3.91 9.82
CA HIS A 50 3.53 -3.02 8.67
C HIS A 50 2.72 -1.76 8.97
N ARG A 51 3.42 -0.71 9.36
CA ARG A 51 2.85 0.61 9.62
C ARG A 51 3.70 1.71 9.02
N ILE A 52 3.04 2.78 8.61
CA ILE A 52 3.69 4.00 8.14
C ILE A 52 3.71 4.95 9.33
N ALA A 53 4.88 5.46 9.68
CA ALA A 53 4.99 6.49 10.72
C ALA A 53 4.29 7.75 10.23
N GLY A 54 3.36 8.26 11.03
CA GLY A 54 2.64 9.51 10.77
C GLY A 54 2.62 10.38 12.01
N GLU A 55 2.10 11.59 11.85
CA GLU A 55 1.69 12.42 12.98
C GLU A 55 0.56 11.71 13.76
N PRO A 56 0.40 12.02 15.06
CA PRO A 56 -0.72 11.49 15.83
C PRO A 56 -2.04 11.73 15.08
N SER A 57 -2.90 10.72 15.02
CA SER A 57 -4.24 10.91 14.49
C SER A 57 -4.97 11.95 15.35
N MET A 58 -5.62 12.92 14.70
CA MET A 58 -6.59 13.77 15.38
C MET A 58 -7.67 12.89 15.99
N ASP A 59 -8.05 13.17 17.24
CA ASP A 59 -9.16 12.45 17.85
C ASP A 59 -10.50 12.97 17.33
N GLU A 60 -11.57 12.24 17.64
CA GLU A 60 -12.92 12.58 17.19
C GLU A 60 -13.35 13.98 17.67
N ALA A 61 -12.92 14.40 18.87
CA ALA A 61 -13.28 15.68 19.43
C ALA A 61 -12.59 16.84 18.69
N ASP A 62 -11.33 16.67 18.31
CA ASP A 62 -10.59 17.62 17.49
C ASP A 62 -11.24 17.78 16.12
N ILE A 63 -11.68 16.67 15.50
CA ILE A 63 -12.38 16.67 14.21
C ILE A 63 -13.72 17.38 14.32
N ASP A 64 -14.54 17.08 15.33
CA ASP A 64 -15.84 17.73 15.55
C ASP A 64 -15.69 19.23 15.77
N ALA A 65 -14.68 19.65 16.54
CA ALA A 65 -14.36 21.06 16.72
C ALA A 65 -13.96 21.74 15.40
N MET A 66 -13.25 21.04 14.51
CA MET A 66 -12.91 21.53 13.17
C MET A 66 -14.14 21.72 12.27
N LEU A 67 -15.11 20.80 12.34
CA LEU A 67 -16.34 20.88 11.54
C LEU A 67 -17.25 21.99 12.05
N ALA A 68 -17.43 22.06 13.37
CA ALA A 68 -18.29 23.07 14.01
C ALA A 68 -17.80 24.50 13.79
N ARG A 69 -16.49 24.74 13.58
CA ARG A 69 -15.99 26.06 13.18
C ARG A 69 -16.26 26.34 11.69
N ALA A 70 -16.13 25.35 10.82
CA ALA A 70 -16.35 25.51 9.40
C ALA A 70 -17.81 25.86 9.08
N ASP A 71 -18.77 25.21 9.75
CA ASP A 71 -20.20 25.48 9.58
C ASP A 71 -20.60 26.88 10.06
N ARG A 72 -19.89 27.43 11.05
CA ARG A 72 -20.15 28.78 11.56
C ARG A 72 -19.68 29.86 10.59
N ASP A 73 -18.60 29.61 9.87
CA ASP A 73 -18.02 30.55 8.93
C ASP A 73 -18.85 30.63 7.62
N ASP A 74 -19.47 29.52 7.19
CA ASP A 74 -20.37 29.46 6.01
C ASP A 74 -21.69 30.22 6.23
N SER A 75 -22.21 30.21 7.47
CA SER A 75 -23.46 30.92 7.80
C SER A 75 -23.32 32.45 7.86
N MET A 76 -22.10 32.99 7.75
CA MET A 76 -21.83 34.44 7.89
C MET A 76 -21.47 35.14 6.56
N THR A 77 -21.54 34.44 5.42
CA THR A 77 -21.40 34.99 4.06
C THR A 77 -22.72 34.93 3.29
#